data_AF-A0AA88ZPY6-F1
#
_entry.id   AF-A0AA88ZPY6-F1
#
_cell.length_a   1.000
_cell.length_b   1.000
_cell.length_c   1.000
_cell.angle_alpha   90.00
_cell.angle_beta   90.00
_cell.angle_gamma   90.00
#
_symmetry.space_group_name_H-M   'P 1'
#
loop_
_entity.id
_entity.type
_entity.pdbx_description
1 polymer ?
#
loop_
_entity_poly.entity_id
_entity_poly.type
_entity_poly.pdbx_seq_one_letter_code
_entity_poly.pdbx_strand_id
1 'polypeptide(L)'
;MSKRDFFRVIFKLFGLYSVILTVFNYLPTSFSYVAYEFEPIIILWILSAMALAIGFYVLLIRKTDKVLDWLQIDKGFDDERIEIGNFNGLGIVKLALIIIGGFLIIDYLPSFLNYTYLAFKKEVSPNGLNLMESPGNFGQLDYFQWTLSGLNLILGITILNNYNRIGIWLDKKNNVG
;
A
#
# COMPACT_ATOMS: atom_id res chain seq x y z
N MET A 1 12.05 2.57 23.48
CA MET A 1 11.15 1.72 22.67
C MET A 1 12.01 0.74 21.91
N SER A 2 11.75 -0.57 21.96
CA SER A 2 12.48 -1.51 21.11
C SER A 2 12.09 -1.28 19.64
N LYS A 3 12.91 -1.72 18.70
CA LYS A 3 12.58 -1.69 17.26
C LYS A 3 11.24 -2.38 16.98
N ARG A 4 11.01 -3.50 17.66
CA ARG A 4 9.78 -4.27 17.60
C ARG A 4 8.57 -3.47 18.10
N ASP A 5 8.72 -2.68 19.16
CA ASP A 5 7.65 -1.80 19.65
C ASP A 5 7.33 -0.66 18.66
N PHE A 6 8.35 -0.10 18.01
CA PHE A 6 8.17 0.92 16.98
C PHE A 6 7.38 0.36 15.78
N PHE A 7 7.79 -0.78 15.24
CA PHE A 7 7.05 -1.43 14.15
C PHE A 7 5.64 -1.86 14.60
N ARG A 8 5.48 -2.34 15.84
CA ARG A 8 4.15 -2.64 16.40
C ARG A 8 3.23 -1.42 16.38
N VAL A 9 3.74 -0.24 16.71
CA VAL A 9 2.96 1.01 16.63
C VAL A 9 2.63 1.37 15.18
N ILE A 10 3.59 1.27 14.25
CA ILE A 10 3.35 1.52 12.82
C ILE A 10 2.23 0.63 12.28
N PHE A 11 2.32 -0.69 12.50
CA PHE A 11 1.30 -1.62 12.01
C PHE A 11 -0.09 -1.35 12.62
N LYS A 12 -0.15 -0.96 13.89
CA LYS A 12 -1.41 -0.58 14.54
C LYS A 12 -1.99 0.70 13.94
N LEU A 13 -1.15 1.72 13.70
CA LEU A 13 -1.57 2.97 13.06
C LEU A 13 -2.05 2.73 11.63
N PHE A 14 -1.33 1.90 10.85
CA PHE A 14 -1.73 1.52 9.51
C PHE A 14 -3.07 0.77 9.52
N GLY A 15 -3.24 -0.22 10.40
CA GLY A 15 -4.51 -0.94 10.55
C GLY A 15 -5.67 -0.03 10.94
N LEU A 16 -5.45 0.95 11.81
CA LEU A 16 -6.47 1.93 12.20
C LEU A 16 -6.83 2.84 11.02
N TYR A 17 -5.84 3.33 10.29
CA TYR A 17 -6.03 4.14 9.09
C TYR A 17 -6.84 3.38 8.03
N SER A 18 -6.51 2.10 7.78
CA SER A 18 -7.27 1.26 6.85
C SER A 18 -8.75 1.12 7.25
N VAL A 19 -9.04 0.93 8.54
CA VAL A 19 -10.43 0.86 9.02
C VAL A 19 -11.16 2.18 8.81
N ILE A 20 -10.53 3.32 9.11
CA ILE A 20 -11.11 4.64 8.88
C ILE A 20 -11.43 4.81 7.39
N LEU A 21 -10.50 4.46 6.49
CA LEU A 21 -10.75 4.52 5.05
C LEU A 21 -11.93 3.64 4.62
N THR A 22 -12.01 2.40 5.12
CA THR A 22 -13.12 1.51 4.78
C THR A 22 -14.46 2.08 5.26
N VAL A 23 -14.53 2.55 6.50
CA VAL A 23 -15.78 3.04 7.10
C VAL A 23 -16.26 4.35 6.46
N PHE A 24 -15.35 5.28 6.21
CA PHE A 24 -15.71 6.64 5.78
C PHE A 24 -15.62 6.88 4.28
N ASN A 25 -14.87 6.08 3.53
CA ASN A 25 -14.77 6.24 2.07
C ASN A 25 -15.39 5.06 1.34
N TYR A 26 -14.94 3.84 1.62
CA TYR A 26 -15.36 2.67 0.84
C TYR A 26 -16.84 2.36 1.03
N LEU A 27 -17.30 2.18 2.27
CA LEU A 27 -18.70 1.82 2.56
C LEU A 27 -19.71 2.84 2.01
N PRO A 28 -19.60 4.15 2.26
CA PRO A 28 -20.57 5.12 1.76
C PRO A 28 -20.62 5.15 0.23
N THR A 29 -19.46 5.03 -0.41
CA THR A 29 -19.34 4.95 -1.87
C THR A 29 -20.08 3.70 -2.38
N SER A 30 -19.82 2.54 -1.79
CA SER A 30 -20.49 1.29 -2.18
C SER A 30 -22.00 1.30 -1.93
N PHE A 31 -22.46 1.85 -0.81
CA PHE A 31 -23.91 2.00 -0.53
C PHE A 31 -24.61 2.94 -1.51
N SER A 32 -23.93 4.00 -1.95
CA SER A 32 -24.46 4.92 -2.97
C SER A 32 -24.78 4.20 -4.28
N TYR A 33 -24.06 3.12 -4.59
CA TYR A 33 -24.30 2.33 -5.81
C TYR A 33 -25.49 1.41 -5.69
N VAL A 34 -25.62 0.72 -4.56
CA VAL A 34 -26.81 -0.10 -4.28
C VAL A 34 -28.09 0.74 -4.30
N ALA A 35 -28.02 2.00 -3.85
CA ALA A 35 -29.15 2.93 -3.88
C ALA A 35 -29.52 3.40 -5.30
N TYR A 36 -28.56 3.45 -6.23
CA TYR A 36 -28.77 3.87 -7.61
C TYR A 36 -29.29 2.72 -8.49
N GLU A 37 -28.70 1.53 -8.34
CA GLU A 37 -29.09 0.33 -9.06
C GLU A 37 -28.88 -0.91 -8.18
N PHE A 38 -29.96 -1.65 -7.92
CA PHE A 38 -29.90 -2.79 -7.04
C PHE A 38 -29.43 -4.03 -7.80
N GLU A 39 -28.15 -4.37 -7.65
CA GLU A 39 -27.61 -5.66 -8.08
C GLU A 39 -27.14 -6.50 -6.88
N PRO A 40 -27.63 -7.76 -6.72
CA PRO A 40 -27.24 -8.63 -5.61
C PRO A 40 -25.73 -8.89 -5.51
N ILE A 41 -25.02 -8.83 -6.64
CA ILE A 41 -23.57 -9.03 -6.66
C ILE A 41 -22.84 -7.93 -5.87
N ILE A 42 -23.31 -6.68 -5.94
CA ILE A 42 -22.70 -5.53 -5.25
C ILE A 42 -22.75 -5.72 -3.72
N ILE A 43 -23.83 -6.31 -3.19
CA ILE A 43 -23.95 -6.64 -1.76
C ILE A 43 -22.86 -7.63 -1.36
N LEU A 44 -22.57 -8.64 -2.19
CA LEU A 44 -21.53 -9.63 -1.93
C LEU A 44 -20.13 -9.00 -1.94
N TRP A 45 -19.88 -8.01 -2.80
CA TRP A 45 -18.66 -7.20 -2.78
C TRP A 45 -18.52 -6.38 -1.49
N ILE A 46 -19.58 -5.70 -1.05
CA ILE A 46 -19.59 -4.92 0.20
C ILE A 46 -19.28 -5.82 1.40
N LEU A 47 -19.95 -6.96 1.51
CA LEU A 47 -19.74 -7.92 2.59
C LEU A 47 -18.31 -8.47 2.59
N SER A 48 -17.75 -8.76 1.41
CA SER A 48 -16.38 -9.23 1.25
C SER A 48 -15.36 -8.18 1.69
N ALA A 49 -15.57 -6.91 1.29
CA ALA A 49 -14.71 -5.80 1.70
C ALA A 49 -14.79 -5.53 3.21
N MET A 50 -15.98 -5.61 3.81
CA MET A 50 -16.15 -5.54 5.26
C MET A 50 -15.42 -6.67 5.98
N ALA A 51 -15.56 -7.90 5.49
CA ALA A 51 -14.87 -9.06 6.06
C ALA A 51 -13.33 -8.90 5.98
N LEU A 52 -12.82 -8.41 4.84
CA LEU A 52 -11.40 -8.11 4.67
C LEU A 52 -10.92 -7.01 5.62
N ALA A 53 -11.66 -5.90 5.75
CA ALA A 53 -11.30 -4.81 6.64
C ALA A 53 -11.28 -5.24 8.12
N ILE A 54 -12.28 -6.03 8.54
CA ILE A 54 -12.31 -6.65 9.87
C ILE A 54 -11.13 -7.63 10.04
N GLY A 55 -10.83 -8.42 9.00
CA GLY A 55 -9.66 -9.31 8.98
C GLY A 55 -8.35 -8.55 9.19
N PHE A 56 -8.14 -7.46 8.45
CA PHE A 56 -6.99 -6.57 8.61
C PHE A 56 -6.94 -5.93 9.98
N TYR A 57 -8.08 -5.46 10.52
CA TYR A 57 -8.15 -4.95 11.89
C TYR A 57 -7.69 -6.01 12.90
N VAL A 58 -8.22 -7.23 12.83
CA VAL A 58 -7.86 -8.31 13.76
C VAL A 58 -6.39 -8.69 13.62
N LEU A 59 -5.87 -8.79 12.40
CA LEU A 59 -4.48 -9.18 12.16
C LEU A 59 -3.50 -8.08 12.59
N LEU A 60 -3.72 -6.84 12.15
CA LEU A 60 -2.76 -5.75 12.31
C LEU A 60 -2.84 -5.06 13.67
N ILE A 61 -4.02 -5.02 14.32
CA ILE A 61 -4.18 -4.36 15.61
C ILE A 61 -4.13 -5.36 16.77
N ARG A 62 -4.80 -6.51 16.65
CA ARG A 62 -4.90 -7.50 17.75
C ARG A 62 -3.81 -8.57 17.71
N LYS A 63 -3.33 -8.95 16.52
CA LYS A 63 -2.28 -9.97 16.33
C LYS A 63 -0.99 -9.41 15.71
N THR A 64 -0.69 -8.14 15.96
CA THR A 64 0.48 -7.45 15.41
C THR A 64 1.78 -8.21 15.65
N ASP A 65 1.95 -8.83 16.83
CA ASP A 65 3.16 -9.60 17.14
C ASP A 65 3.34 -10.81 16.21
N LYS A 66 2.25 -11.51 15.86
CA LYS A 66 2.30 -12.63 14.92
C LYS A 66 2.63 -12.18 13.50
N VAL A 67 2.15 -10.99 13.12
CA VAL A 67 2.46 -10.38 11.82
C VAL A 67 3.94 -10.01 11.76
N LEU A 68 4.48 -9.42 12.84
CA LEU A 68 5.90 -9.09 12.99
C LEU A 68 6.79 -10.34 12.93
N ASP A 69 6.41 -11.40 13.65
CA ASP A 69 7.13 -12.67 13.66
C ASP A 69 7.10 -13.36 12.28
N TRP A 70 5.96 -13.29 11.58
CA TRP A 70 5.81 -13.87 10.25
C TRP A 70 6.63 -13.14 9.20
N LEU A 71 6.64 -11.80 9.24
CA LEU A 71 7.42 -10.97 8.33
C LEU A 71 8.91 -10.91 8.69
N GLN A 72 9.31 -11.47 9.85
CA GLN A 72 10.69 -11.48 10.37
C GLN A 72 11.35 -10.09 10.34
N ILE A 73 10.57 -9.04 10.63
CA ILE A 73 11.04 -7.64 10.55
C ILE A 73 12.09 -7.35 11.62
N ASP A 74 12.17 -8.18 12.66
CA ASP A 74 13.21 -8.16 13.68
C ASP A 74 14.54 -8.79 13.22
N LYS A 75 14.53 -9.65 12.19
CA LYS A 75 15.76 -10.29 11.69
C LYS A 75 16.55 -9.37 10.78
N GLY A 76 17.77 -9.04 11.19
CA GLY A 76 18.67 -8.09 10.51
C GLY A 76 18.88 -6.78 11.27
N PHE A 77 18.24 -6.61 12.42
CA PHE A 77 18.43 -5.46 13.30
C PHE A 77 18.89 -5.90 14.70
N ASP A 78 20.13 -6.39 14.82
CA ASP A 78 20.70 -6.96 16.06
C ASP A 78 20.80 -5.99 17.26
N ASP A 79 20.70 -4.67 17.09
CA ASP A 79 20.72 -3.78 18.27
C ASP A 79 19.37 -3.74 19.00
N GLU A 80 19.40 -4.13 20.28
CA GLU A 80 18.29 -4.14 21.25
C GLU A 80 17.68 -2.75 21.53
N ARG A 81 18.31 -1.67 21.06
CA ARG A 81 17.82 -0.29 21.20
C ARG A 81 17.85 0.40 19.84
N ILE A 82 16.76 1.11 19.50
CA ILE A 82 16.89 2.21 18.53
C ILE A 82 17.62 3.32 19.28
N GLU A 83 18.94 3.34 19.19
CA GLU A 83 19.70 4.55 19.54
C GLU A 83 19.44 5.59 18.46
N ILE A 84 18.37 6.38 18.64
CA ILE A 84 18.07 7.55 17.79
C ILE A 84 19.24 8.56 17.86
N GLY A 85 20.10 8.46 18.89
CA GLY A 85 21.27 9.31 19.10
C GLY A 85 22.47 9.06 18.19
N ASN A 86 22.51 7.97 17.40
CA ASN A 86 23.63 7.67 16.50
C ASN A 86 23.21 7.38 15.05
N PHE A 87 22.06 7.93 14.62
CA PHE A 87 21.71 7.96 13.20
C PHE A 87 22.67 8.92 12.49
N ASN A 88 23.72 8.39 11.88
CA ASN A 88 24.53 9.17 10.95
C ASN A 88 23.62 9.68 9.80
N GLY A 89 23.98 10.81 9.18
CA GLY A 89 23.17 11.43 8.12
C GLY A 89 22.79 10.44 7.01
N LEU A 90 23.73 9.55 6.66
CA LEU A 90 23.52 8.46 5.70
C LEU A 90 22.40 7.48 6.11
N GLY A 91 22.29 7.13 7.39
CA GLY A 91 21.25 6.26 7.93
C GLY A 91 19.86 6.87 7.80
N ILE A 92 19.75 8.19 8.02
CA ILE A 92 18.50 8.95 7.82
C ILE A 92 18.12 8.97 6.35
N VAL A 93 19.08 9.22 5.44
CA VAL A 93 18.84 9.19 3.99
C VAL A 93 18.37 7.81 3.53
N LYS A 94 19.00 6.73 4.01
CA LYS A 94 18.60 5.36 3.68
C LYS A 94 17.21 5.02 4.19
N LEU A 95 16.88 5.41 5.42
CA LEU A 95 15.53 5.23 5.98
C LEU A 95 14.49 5.99 5.15
N ALA A 96 14.78 7.23 4.78
CA ALA A 96 13.89 8.02 3.92
C ALA A 96 13.68 7.36 2.55
N LEU A 97 14.74 6.83 1.92
CA LEU A 97 14.62 6.10 0.65
C LEU A 97 13.76 4.84 0.78
N ILE A 98 13.90 4.10 1.88
CA ILE A 98 13.05 2.91 2.15
C ILE A 98 11.59 3.33 2.30
N ILE A 99 11.31 4.40 3.05
CA ILE A 99 9.95 4.90 3.24
C ILE A 99 9.37 5.36 1.90
N ILE A 100 10.09 6.17 1.12
CA ILE A 100 9.64 6.68 -0.18
C ILE A 100 9.37 5.53 -1.16
N GLY A 101 10.33 4.58 -1.28
CA GLY A 101 10.17 3.43 -2.17
C GLY A 101 9.01 2.52 -1.76
N GLY A 102 8.81 2.32 -0.46
CA GLY A 102 7.68 1.57 0.09
C GLY A 102 6.33 2.24 -0.17
N PHE A 103 6.24 3.56 0.03
CA PHE A 103 5.03 4.32 -0.26
C PHE A 103 4.63 4.26 -1.74
N LEU A 104 5.61 4.39 -2.66
CA LEU A 104 5.35 4.26 -4.09
C LEU A 104 4.73 2.89 -4.45
N ILE A 105 5.15 1.82 -3.77
CA ILE A 105 4.55 0.50 -4.01
C ILE A 105 3.13 0.45 -3.43
N ILE A 106 2.96 0.85 -2.17
CA ILE A 106 1.66 0.74 -1.48
C ILE A 106 0.59 1.58 -2.17
N ASP A 107 0.92 2.79 -2.61
CA ASP A 107 -0.05 3.72 -3.21
C ASP A 107 -0.42 3.33 -4.64
N TYR A 108 0.53 2.85 -5.45
CA TYR A 108 0.31 2.61 -6.88
C TYR A 108 0.00 1.16 -7.24
N LEU A 109 0.29 0.18 -6.37
CA LEU A 109 -0.01 -1.23 -6.61
C LEU A 109 -1.50 -1.51 -6.83
N PRO A 110 -2.44 -0.98 -6.01
CA PRO A 110 -3.86 -1.23 -6.20
C PRO A 110 -4.36 -0.73 -7.56
N SER A 111 -3.95 0.49 -7.95
CA SER A 111 -4.31 1.09 -9.24
C SER A 111 -3.77 0.28 -10.41
N PHE A 112 -2.50 -0.13 -10.35
CA PHE A 112 -1.89 -0.94 -11.40
C PHE A 112 -2.60 -2.28 -11.58
N LEU A 113 -2.93 -2.97 -10.48
CA LEU A 113 -3.68 -4.23 -10.53
C LEU A 113 -5.09 -4.04 -11.10
N ASN A 114 -5.79 -2.97 -10.70
CA ASN A 114 -7.11 -2.66 -11.24
C ASN A 114 -7.06 -2.45 -12.75
N TYR A 115 -6.17 -1.58 -13.24
CA TYR A 115 -6.05 -1.33 -14.67
C TYR A 115 -5.56 -2.56 -15.46
N THR A 116 -4.69 -3.38 -14.88
CA THR A 116 -4.28 -4.66 -15.49
C THR A 116 -5.48 -5.61 -15.62
N TYR A 117 -6.31 -5.70 -14.59
CA TYR A 117 -7.55 -6.48 -14.63
C TYR A 117 -8.53 -5.95 -15.69
N LEU A 118 -8.75 -4.63 -15.76
CA LEU A 118 -9.62 -4.02 -16.76
C LEU A 118 -9.09 -4.23 -18.18
N ALA A 119 -7.78 -4.09 -18.40
CA ALA A 119 -7.15 -4.34 -19.69
C ALA A 119 -7.35 -5.79 -20.11
N PHE A 120 -7.14 -6.75 -19.20
CA PHE A 120 -7.39 -8.16 -19.47
C PHE A 120 -8.86 -8.43 -19.77
N LYS A 121 -9.77 -7.93 -18.92
CA LYS A 121 -11.23 -8.09 -19.09
C LYS A 121 -11.72 -7.56 -20.43
N LYS A 122 -11.20 -6.42 -20.89
CA LYS A 122 -11.55 -5.84 -22.19
C LYS A 122 -11.26 -6.79 -23.35
N GLU A 123 -10.13 -7.51 -23.30
CA GLU A 123 -9.71 -8.42 -24.37
C GLU A 123 -10.47 -9.76 -24.35
N VAL A 124 -10.91 -10.23 -23.18
CA VAL A 124 -11.55 -11.56 -23.03
C VAL A 124 -13.08 -11.51 -22.91
N SER A 125 -13.67 -10.34 -22.65
CA SER A 125 -15.12 -10.19 -22.48
C SER A 125 -15.82 -10.05 -23.83
N PRO A 126 -16.79 -10.93 -24.17
CA PRO A 126 -17.58 -10.82 -25.40
C PRO A 126 -18.35 -9.49 -25.51
N ASN A 127 -18.70 -8.90 -24.36
CA ASN A 127 -19.48 -7.67 -24.26
C ASN A 127 -18.59 -6.43 -23.98
N GLY A 128 -17.27 -6.58 -23.96
CA GLY A 128 -16.33 -5.50 -23.65
C GLY A 128 -16.38 -5.06 -22.17
N LEU A 129 -16.03 -3.78 -21.93
CA LEU A 129 -16.09 -3.14 -20.60
C LEU A 129 -17.48 -2.51 -20.40
N ASN A 130 -18.27 -3.05 -19.47
CA ASN A 130 -19.51 -2.42 -19.04
C ASN A 130 -19.19 -1.16 -18.21
N LEU A 131 -19.50 0.02 -18.75
CA LEU A 131 -19.26 1.32 -18.13
C LEU A 131 -20.03 1.53 -16.80
N MET A 132 -21.05 0.69 -16.53
CA MET A 132 -21.88 0.76 -15.33
C MET A 132 -21.40 -0.10 -14.15
N GLU A 133 -20.48 -1.06 -14.37
CA GLU A 133 -19.99 -1.95 -13.29
C GLU A 133 -18.96 -1.30 -12.37
N SER A 134 -18.54 -0.07 -12.67
CA SER A 134 -17.50 0.57 -11.88
C SER A 134 -17.81 2.04 -11.70
N PRO A 135 -18.33 2.37 -10.54
CA PRO A 135 -18.69 3.74 -10.28
C PRO A 135 -17.53 4.52 -9.64
N GLY A 136 -17.30 5.72 -10.18
CA GLY A 136 -16.01 6.41 -10.18
C GLY A 136 -15.18 6.08 -11.43
N ASN A 137 -14.03 6.74 -11.64
CA ASN A 137 -13.12 6.48 -12.77
C ASN A 137 -12.53 5.04 -12.81
N PHE A 138 -13.03 4.12 -11.99
CA PHE A 138 -12.54 2.74 -11.85
C PHE A 138 -12.97 1.80 -12.98
N GLY A 139 -13.94 2.18 -13.84
CA GLY A 139 -14.42 1.35 -14.96
C GLY A 139 -13.92 1.79 -16.31
N GLN A 140 -13.30 2.97 -16.36
CA GLN A 140 -12.67 3.47 -17.56
C GLN A 140 -11.22 3.03 -17.56
N LEU A 141 -10.84 2.28 -18.58
CA LEU A 141 -9.47 1.88 -18.79
C LEU A 141 -8.66 3.12 -19.21
N ASP A 142 -8.00 3.74 -18.23
CA ASP A 142 -7.08 4.84 -18.44
C ASP A 142 -5.66 4.30 -18.59
N TYR A 143 -5.21 4.13 -19.84
CA TYR A 143 -3.87 3.66 -20.16
C TYR A 143 -2.77 4.61 -19.65
N PHE A 144 -3.05 5.90 -19.50
CA PHE A 144 -2.09 6.85 -18.96
C PHE A 144 -1.88 6.59 -17.47
N GLN A 145 -2.96 6.46 -16.69
CA GLN A 145 -2.86 6.11 -15.27
C GLN A 145 -2.31 4.70 -15.04
N TRP A 146 -2.63 3.75 -15.93
CA TRP A 146 -2.04 2.41 -15.89
C TRP A 146 -0.52 2.46 -16.08
N THR A 147 -0.05 3.21 -17.06
CA THR A 147 1.40 3.37 -17.32
C THR A 147 2.07 4.12 -16.16
N LEU A 148 1.45 5.19 -15.66
CA LEU A 148 1.96 5.99 -14.55
C LEU A 148 2.11 5.14 -13.29
N SER A 149 1.08 4.34 -12.95
CA SER A 149 1.14 3.44 -11.80
C SER A 149 2.23 2.37 -11.98
N GLY A 150 2.36 1.78 -13.16
CA GLY A 150 3.44 0.84 -13.47
C GLY A 150 4.84 1.45 -13.32
N LEU A 151 5.05 2.67 -13.82
CA LEU A 151 6.33 3.38 -13.68
C LEU A 151 6.66 3.68 -12.22
N ASN A 152 5.68 4.13 -11.43
CA ASN A 152 5.89 4.37 -10.00
C ASN A 152 6.22 3.09 -9.23
N LEU A 153 5.61 1.95 -9.59
CA LEU A 153 5.99 0.66 -9.03
C LEU A 153 7.43 0.27 -9.36
N ILE A 154 7.83 0.43 -10.63
CA ILE A 154 9.21 0.16 -11.05
C ILE A 154 10.18 1.05 -10.26
N LEU A 155 9.90 2.35 -10.16
CA LEU A 155 10.72 3.29 -9.40
C LEU A 155 10.80 2.91 -7.91
N GLY A 156 9.67 2.58 -7.29
CA GLY A 156 9.61 2.12 -5.90
C GLY A 156 10.48 0.88 -5.67
N ILE A 157 10.35 -0.13 -6.54
CA ILE A 157 11.15 -1.37 -6.48
C ILE A 157 12.63 -1.08 -6.73
N THR A 158 12.97 -0.23 -7.71
CA THR A 158 14.36 0.15 -8.00
C THR A 158 15.00 0.87 -6.81
N ILE A 159 14.28 1.79 -6.16
CA ILE A 159 14.74 2.48 -4.95
C ILE A 159 14.94 1.48 -3.82
N LEU A 160 13.98 0.59 -3.55
CA LEU A 160 14.09 -0.41 -2.48
C LEU A 160 15.20 -1.44 -2.73
N ASN A 161 15.48 -1.79 -3.98
CA ASN A 161 16.59 -2.70 -4.29
C ASN A 161 17.97 -2.01 -4.22
N ASN A 162 18.02 -0.68 -4.36
CA ASN A 162 19.28 0.08 -4.45
C ASN A 162 19.46 1.14 -3.35
N TYR A 163 18.63 1.15 -2.31
CA TYR A 163 18.60 2.21 -1.28
C TYR A 163 19.99 2.46 -0.65
N ASN A 164 20.79 1.42 -0.46
CA ASN A 164 22.14 1.54 0.05
C ASN A 164 23.06 2.34 -0.89
N ARG A 165 23.02 2.06 -2.20
CA ARG A 165 23.84 2.74 -3.21
C ARG A 165 23.39 4.18 -3.40
N ILE A 166 22.07 4.38 -3.52
CA ILE A 166 21.47 5.71 -3.69
C ILE A 166 21.75 6.58 -2.47
N GLY A 167 21.64 6.04 -1.26
CA GLY A 167 21.94 6.75 -0.02
C GLY A 167 23.39 7.24 0.05
N ILE A 168 24.36 6.38 -0.30
CA ILE A 168 25.78 6.76 -0.32
C ILE A 168 26.06 7.82 -1.39
N TRP A 169 25.40 7.72 -2.56
CA TRP A 169 25.54 8.70 -3.63
C TRP A 169 24.99 10.07 -3.24
N LEU A 170 23.82 10.11 -2.58
CA LEU A 170 23.22 11.35 -2.07
C LEU A 170 24.05 11.99 -0.96
N ASP A 171 24.57 11.19 -0.02
CA ASP A 171 25.38 11.68 1.09
C ASP A 171 26.74 12.24 0.63
N LYS A 172 27.38 11.58 -0.34
CA LYS A 172 28.62 12.11 -0.96
C LYS A 172 28.42 13.48 -1.61
N LYS A 173 27.25 13.77 -2.15
CA LYS A 173 26.97 15.07 -2.79
C LYS A 173 26.85 16.20 -1.76
N ASN A 174 26.45 15.90 -0.53
CA ASN A 174 26.35 16.88 0.55
C ASN A 174 27.71 17.24 1.18
N ASN A 175 28.70 16.35 1.11
CA ASN A 175 30.04 16.55 1.69
C ASN A 175 31.06 17.19 0.72
N VAL A 176 30.63 17.65 -0.45
CA VAL A 176 31.48 18.32 -1.48
C VAL A 176 31.07 19.80 -1.64
N GLY A 177 30.42 20.38 -0.62
CA GLY A 177 30.07 21.81 -0.54
C GLY A 177 31.02 22.59 0.35
#